data_AF-A0A7S2TV57-F1
#
_entry.id   AF-A0A7S2TV57-F1
#
_cell.length_a   1.000
_cell.length_b   1.000
_cell.length_c   1.000
_cell.angle_alpha   90.00
_cell.angle_beta   90.00
_cell.angle_gamma   90.00
#
_symmetry.space_group_name_H-M   'P 1'
#
loop_
_entity.id
_entity.type
_entity.pdbx_description
1 polymer ?
#
loop_
_entity_poly.entity_id
_entity_poly.type
_entity_poly.pdbx_seq_one_letter_code
_entity_poly.pdbx_strand_id
1 'polypeptide(L)'
;PTSSRVATERAGHCFDVVVRCTGFSFDGSVFEGLSQHPEMTLGRTGGKYPKINSNFESKTFPNLFFIGANAHSLDYRRSSGGFIHGFRYMVRNLFRHLGQVNHGFTWPHKRSSLEG
;
A
#
# COMPACT_ATOMS: atom_id res chain seq x y z
N PRO A 1 -28.74 37.54 -11.11
CA PRO A 1 -27.80 37.34 -9.99
C PRO A 1 -28.54 37.24 -8.65
N THR A 2 -28.78 36.02 -8.19
CA THR A 2 -29.19 35.72 -6.81
C THR A 2 -28.69 34.32 -6.50
N SER A 3 -27.43 34.26 -6.07
CA SER A 3 -26.80 33.04 -5.55
C SER A 3 -27.39 32.80 -4.16
N SER A 4 -28.26 31.80 -4.04
CA SER A 4 -28.69 31.28 -2.74
C SER A 4 -27.50 30.56 -2.11
N ARG A 5 -26.94 31.18 -1.07
CA ARG A 5 -25.98 30.50 -0.19
C ARG A 5 -26.75 29.44 0.61
N VAL A 6 -26.46 28.17 0.36
CA VAL A 6 -26.89 27.07 1.21
C VAL A 6 -26.19 27.25 2.55
N ALA A 7 -26.93 27.69 3.58
CA ALA A 7 -26.43 27.78 4.94
C ALA A 7 -26.11 26.36 5.43
N THR A 8 -24.83 26.06 5.63
CA THR A 8 -24.41 24.81 6.26
C THR A 8 -24.72 24.92 7.75
N GLU A 9 -25.81 24.28 8.18
CA GLU A 9 -26.19 24.21 9.59
C GLU A 9 -25.12 23.44 10.37
N ARG A 10 -24.42 24.13 11.27
CA ARG A 10 -23.45 23.50 12.19
C ARG A 10 -24.19 23.09 13.45
N ALA A 11 -24.40 21.79 13.64
CA ALA A 11 -24.83 21.27 14.92
C ALA A 11 -23.73 21.58 15.97
N GLY A 12 -24.02 22.52 16.86
CA GLY A 12 -23.11 22.96 17.93
C GLY A 12 -23.04 21.91 19.04
N HIS A 13 -22.21 20.89 18.84
CA HIS A 13 -21.89 19.92 19.88
C HIS A 13 -20.64 20.36 20.64
N CYS A 14 -20.70 20.36 21.97
CA CYS A 14 -19.56 20.66 22.83
C CYS A 14 -18.81 19.36 23.13
N PHE A 15 -17.49 19.37 22.95
CA PHE A 15 -16.60 18.24 23.24
C PHE A 15 -15.35 18.75 23.94
N ASP A 16 -14.85 18.02 24.92
CA ASP A 16 -13.56 18.31 25.57
C ASP A 16 -12.38 17.85 24.71
N VAL A 17 -12.54 16.71 24.02
CA VAL A 17 -11.51 16.13 23.15
C VAL A 17 -12.14 15.56 21.88
N VAL A 18 -11.51 15.82 20.74
CA VAL A 18 -11.88 15.25 19.44
C VAL A 18 -10.71 14.45 18.89
N VAL A 19 -10.94 13.16 18.59
CA VAL A 19 -9.95 12.28 17.95
C VAL A 19 -10.42 11.93 16.54
N ARG A 20 -9.62 12.27 15.53
CA ARG A 20 -9.94 12.02 14.11
C ARG A 20 -9.24 10.76 13.60
N CYS A 21 -10.01 9.70 13.40
CA CYS A 21 -9.54 8.41 12.89
C CYS A 21 -9.88 8.20 11.39
N THR A 22 -9.72 9.23 10.56
CA THR A 22 -10.13 9.17 9.13
C THR A 22 -9.15 8.42 8.22
N GLY A 23 -8.09 7.83 8.78
CA GLY A 23 -7.05 7.11 8.06
C GLY A 23 -5.88 8.00 7.65
N PHE A 24 -5.14 7.55 6.64
CA PHE A 24 -3.90 8.14 6.16
C PHE A 24 -3.91 8.21 4.62
N SER A 25 -3.05 9.09 4.10
CA SER A 25 -2.73 9.22 2.68
C SER A 25 -1.25 8.92 2.47
N PHE A 26 -0.90 8.48 1.26
CA PHE A 26 0.51 8.28 0.88
C PHE A 26 1.21 9.62 0.73
N ASP A 27 2.40 9.75 1.34
CA ASP A 27 3.29 10.88 1.13
C ASP A 27 4.27 10.56 -0.01
N GLY A 28 4.09 11.27 -1.13
CA GLY A 28 4.89 11.11 -2.34
C GLY A 28 6.03 12.11 -2.46
N SER A 29 6.30 12.93 -1.44
CA SER A 29 7.30 14.01 -1.49
C SER A 29 8.70 13.53 -1.84
N VAL A 30 9.06 12.29 -1.49
CA VAL A 30 10.36 11.68 -1.87
C VAL A 30 10.57 11.57 -3.39
N PHE A 31 9.50 11.66 -4.19
CA PHE A 31 9.56 11.64 -5.65
C PHE A 31 9.54 13.04 -6.27
N GLU A 32 9.53 14.11 -5.47
CA GLU A 32 9.58 15.48 -5.98
C GLU A 32 10.88 15.74 -6.76
N GLY A 33 10.77 16.44 -7.89
CA GLY A 33 11.90 16.71 -8.80
C GLY A 33 12.22 15.58 -9.77
N LEU A 34 11.57 14.41 -9.66
CA LEU A 34 11.63 13.38 -10.68
C LEU A 34 10.68 13.71 -11.84
N SER A 35 10.95 13.15 -13.01
CA SER A 35 10.12 13.31 -14.20
C SER A 35 8.75 12.64 -14.09
N GLN A 36 8.57 11.74 -13.11
CA GLN A 36 7.36 10.95 -12.91
C GLN A 36 7.11 10.76 -11.40
N HIS A 37 5.87 10.41 -11.05
CA HIS A 37 5.48 10.00 -9.70
C HIS A 37 4.82 8.62 -9.75
N PRO A 38 4.83 7.84 -8.66
CA PRO A 38 4.14 6.56 -8.63
C PRO A 38 2.66 6.72 -9.00
N GLU A 39 2.18 5.89 -9.92
CA GLU A 39 0.74 5.75 -10.13
C GLU A 39 0.08 5.29 -8.82
N MET A 40 -1.09 5.82 -8.51
CA MET A 40 -1.79 5.51 -7.26
C MET A 40 -3.05 4.66 -7.52
N THR A 41 -3.41 3.79 -6.58
CA THR A 41 -4.54 2.87 -6.64
C THR A 41 -5.24 2.74 -5.28
N LEU A 42 -6.46 2.20 -5.29
CA LEU A 42 -7.35 1.90 -4.15
C LEU A 42 -7.59 3.08 -3.17
N GLY A 43 -8.84 3.35 -2.81
CA GLY A 43 -9.22 4.37 -1.82
C GLY A 43 -10.71 4.72 -1.95
N ARG A 44 -11.31 5.31 -0.91
CA ARG A 44 -12.71 5.83 -1.00
C ARG A 44 -12.87 6.90 -2.11
N THR A 45 -11.77 7.53 -2.51
CA THR A 45 -11.65 8.56 -3.54
C THR A 45 -10.56 8.23 -4.59
N GLY A 46 -10.04 6.99 -4.61
CA GLY A 46 -8.76 6.67 -5.27
C GLY A 46 -7.56 7.26 -4.53
N GLY A 47 -6.35 6.80 -4.85
CA GLY A 47 -5.11 7.48 -4.43
C GLY A 47 -4.50 7.09 -3.07
N LYS A 48 -4.94 6.02 -2.39
CA LYS A 48 -4.42 5.70 -1.05
C LYS A 48 -3.08 4.98 -1.07
N TYR A 49 -2.84 4.13 -2.05
CA TYR A 49 -1.64 3.29 -2.14
C TYR A 49 -0.95 3.45 -3.50
N PRO A 50 0.37 3.29 -3.60
CA PRO A 50 1.03 3.16 -4.89
C PRO A 50 0.53 1.90 -5.61
N LYS A 51 0.43 2.00 -6.93
CA LYS A 51 0.04 0.92 -7.82
C LYS A 51 1.26 0.05 -8.09
N ILE A 52 1.15 -1.21 -7.68
CA ILE A 52 2.25 -2.17 -7.70
C ILE A 52 1.82 -3.48 -8.37
N ASN A 53 2.81 -4.23 -8.83
CA ASN A 53 2.68 -5.60 -9.32
C ASN A 53 2.55 -6.59 -8.15
N SER A 54 2.18 -7.84 -8.44
CA SER A 54 2.06 -8.90 -7.43
C SER A 54 3.39 -9.26 -6.75
N ASN A 55 4.52 -8.92 -7.37
CA ASN A 55 5.87 -9.06 -6.83
C ASN A 55 6.34 -7.84 -6.00
N PHE A 56 5.43 -6.92 -5.67
CA PHE A 56 5.68 -5.67 -4.92
C PHE A 56 6.41 -4.56 -5.69
N GLU A 57 6.73 -4.77 -6.96
CA GLU A 57 7.39 -3.77 -7.79
C GLU A 57 6.42 -2.65 -8.21
N SER A 58 6.91 -1.42 -8.27
CA SER A 58 6.21 -0.26 -8.81
C SER A 58 5.80 -0.51 -10.25
N LYS A 59 4.57 -0.14 -10.61
CA LYS A 59 4.17 -0.13 -12.03
C LYS A 59 4.79 1.01 -12.82
N THR A 60 5.22 2.08 -12.16
CA THR A 60 5.79 3.27 -12.80
C THR A 60 7.31 3.18 -12.92
N PHE A 61 7.98 2.66 -11.87
CA PHE A 61 9.44 2.67 -11.77
C PHE A 61 9.99 1.25 -11.72
N PRO A 62 10.70 0.80 -12.77
CA PRO A 62 11.42 -0.48 -12.73
C PRO A 62 12.41 -0.52 -11.56
N ASN A 63 12.53 -1.68 -10.91
CA ASN A 63 13.41 -1.92 -9.75
C ASN A 63 13.10 -1.10 -8.47
N LEU A 64 11.96 -0.41 -8.40
CA LEU A 64 11.47 0.18 -7.16
C LEU A 64 10.40 -0.72 -6.56
N PHE A 65 10.56 -1.10 -5.29
CA PHE A 65 9.62 -1.99 -4.61
C PHE A 65 8.99 -1.30 -3.41
N PHE A 66 7.68 -1.50 -3.21
CA PHE A 66 6.95 -1.00 -2.04
C PHE A 66 6.56 -2.17 -1.14
N ILE A 67 6.69 -1.99 0.18
CA ILE A 67 6.33 -3.04 1.17
C ILE A 67 5.57 -2.45 2.36
N GLY A 68 4.97 -3.31 3.18
CA GLY A 68 4.21 -2.91 4.36
C GLY A 68 2.94 -2.15 3.99
N ALA A 69 2.64 -1.08 4.73
CA ALA A 69 1.42 -0.30 4.53
C ALA A 69 1.25 0.20 3.08
N ASN A 70 2.35 0.54 2.41
CA ASN A 70 2.34 1.00 1.01
C ASN A 70 1.97 -0.12 0.01
N ALA A 71 2.20 -1.38 0.37
CA ALA A 71 1.84 -2.54 -0.44
C ALA A 71 0.50 -3.16 -0.06
N HIS A 72 -0.19 -2.57 0.92
CA HIS A 72 -1.42 -3.14 1.46
C HIS A 72 -2.60 -3.09 0.48
N SER A 73 -2.42 -2.48 -0.69
CA SER A 73 -3.36 -2.59 -1.81
C SER A 73 -3.54 -4.03 -2.31
N LEU A 74 -2.50 -4.88 -2.22
CA LEU A 74 -2.53 -6.26 -2.72
C LEU A 74 -3.33 -7.20 -1.81
N ASP A 75 -3.34 -6.93 -0.51
CA ASP A 75 -3.96 -7.80 0.50
C ASP A 75 -5.01 -7.06 1.36
N TYR A 76 -5.49 -5.92 0.88
CA TYR A 76 -6.50 -5.12 1.54
C TYR A 76 -7.73 -5.97 1.90
N ARG A 77 -8.10 -5.96 3.20
CA ARG A 77 -9.19 -6.78 3.78
C ARG A 77 -9.03 -8.31 3.62
N ARG A 78 -7.85 -8.79 3.20
CA ARG A 78 -7.56 -10.22 3.02
C ARG A 78 -6.51 -10.71 4.01
N SER A 79 -5.48 -9.91 4.27
CA SER A 79 -4.48 -10.22 5.29
C SER A 79 -3.97 -8.98 5.99
N SER A 80 -2.99 -9.16 6.89
CA SER A 80 -2.40 -8.09 7.71
C SER A 80 -1.00 -7.71 7.24
N GLY A 81 -0.75 -7.70 5.93
CA GLY A 81 0.53 -7.34 5.31
C GLY A 81 1.00 -5.92 5.65
N GLY A 82 0.04 -5.01 5.85
CA GLY A 82 0.30 -3.65 6.33
C GLY A 82 0.70 -3.55 7.81
N PHE A 83 0.68 -4.64 8.59
CA PHE A 83 1.00 -4.67 10.01
C PHE A 83 2.18 -5.61 10.31
N ILE A 84 2.79 -5.47 11.49
CA ILE A 84 4.05 -6.15 11.85
C ILE A 84 4.07 -7.67 11.59
N HIS A 85 2.96 -8.36 11.83
CA HIS A 85 2.85 -9.80 11.63
C HIS A 85 2.95 -10.19 10.15
N GLY A 86 2.16 -9.56 9.28
CA GLY A 86 2.21 -9.81 7.84
C GLY A 86 3.47 -9.23 7.20
N PHE A 87 3.92 -8.07 7.69
CA PHE A 87 5.11 -7.38 7.19
C PHE A 87 6.36 -8.27 7.25
N ARG A 88 6.58 -9.00 8.35
CA ARG A 88 7.71 -9.92 8.48
C ARG A 88 7.74 -10.97 7.36
N TYR A 89 6.58 -11.49 6.97
CA TYR A 89 6.49 -12.48 5.90
C TYR A 89 6.62 -11.83 4.53
N MET A 90 6.10 -10.62 4.32
CA MET A 90 6.27 -9.85 3.10
C MET A 90 7.75 -9.54 2.83
N VAL A 91 8.49 -9.04 3.82
CA VAL A 91 9.94 -8.78 3.71
C VAL A 91 10.69 -10.05 3.33
N ARG A 92 10.39 -11.17 4.00
CA ARG A 92 11.01 -12.46 3.69
C ARG A 92 10.69 -12.95 2.29
N ASN A 93 9.47 -12.69 1.82
CA ASN A 93 9.05 -13.05 0.47
C ASN A 93 9.81 -12.22 -0.57
N LEU A 94 9.79 -10.88 -0.44
CA LEU A 94 10.49 -9.99 -1.35
C LEU A 94 11.99 -10.26 -1.38
N PHE A 95 12.64 -10.47 -0.23
CA PHE A 95 14.07 -10.81 -0.16
C PHE A 95 14.42 -12.03 -1.02
N ARG A 96 13.63 -13.10 -0.92
CA ARG A 96 13.83 -14.31 -1.71
C ARG A 96 13.52 -14.10 -3.19
N HIS A 97 12.47 -13.33 -3.49
CA HIS A 97 12.14 -12.98 -4.87
C HIS A 97 13.32 -12.25 -5.53
N LEU A 98 13.86 -11.21 -4.87
CA LEU A 98 15.02 -10.46 -5.33
C LEU A 98 16.27 -11.34 -5.47
N GLY A 99 16.52 -12.24 -4.51
CA GLY A 99 17.61 -13.21 -4.59
C GLY A 99 17.48 -14.16 -5.79
N GLN A 100 16.25 -14.56 -6.13
CA GLN A 100 15.99 -15.39 -7.30
C GLN A 100 16.22 -14.62 -8.60
N VAL A 101 15.65 -13.42 -8.74
CA VAL A 101 15.74 -12.67 -10.01
C VAL A 101 17.13 -12.07 -10.27
N ASN A 102 17.86 -11.67 -9.22
CA ASN A 102 19.15 -10.99 -9.38
C ASN A 102 20.36 -11.92 -9.19
N HIS A 103 20.21 -13.02 -8.47
CA HIS A 103 21.32 -13.89 -8.08
C HIS A 103 21.07 -15.38 -8.37
N GLY A 104 19.93 -15.74 -8.97
CA GLY A 104 19.63 -17.12 -9.35
C GLY A 104 19.37 -18.07 -8.17
N PHE A 105 19.10 -17.54 -6.96
CA PHE A 105 18.80 -18.38 -5.80
C PHE A 105 17.48 -19.14 -5.99
N THR A 106 17.45 -20.40 -5.59
CA THR A 106 16.24 -21.22 -5.66
C THR A 106 15.36 -21.02 -4.44
N TRP A 107 14.04 -21.04 -4.64
CA TRP A 107 13.10 -20.96 -3.53
C TRP A 107 13.16 -22.25 -2.70
N PRO A 108 13.20 -22.16 -1.35
CA PRO A 108 13.14 -23.34 -0.50
C PRO A 108 11.85 -24.11 -0.74
N HIS A 109 11.95 -25.33 -1.24
CA HIS A 109 10.82 -26.21 -1.48
C HIS A 109 11.14 -27.60 -0.94
N LYS A 110 10.13 -28.28 -0.39
CA LYS A 110 10.22 -29.69 -0.03
C LYS A 110 9.37 -30.46 -1.03
N ARG A 111 9.99 -31.38 -1.77
CA ARG A 111 9.27 -32.28 -2.66
C ARG A 111 8.76 -33.45 -1.84
N SER A 112 7.46 -33.67 -1.81
CA SER A 112 6.86 -34.88 -1.25
C SER A 112 6.51 -35.83 -2.40
N SER A 113 6.88 -37.11 -2.27
CA SER A 113 6.41 -38.16 -3.16
C SER A 113 4.90 -38.36 -2.96
N LEU A 114 4.16 -38.46 -4.06
CA LEU A 114 2.72 -38.76 -4.07
C LEU A 114 2.48 -40.27 -4.17
N GLU A 115 3.32 -41.08 -3.53
CA GLU A 115 3.09 -42.53 -3.50
C GLU A 115 2.16 -42.89 -2.36
N GLY A 116 0.97 -43.36 -2.73
CA GLY A 116 -0.06 -43.95 -1.88
C GLY A 116 -0.72 -45.08 -2.64
#